data_AF-A0AAU9GBQ5-F1
#
_entry.id   AF-A0AAU9GBQ5-F1
#
_cell.length_a   1.000
_cell.length_b   1.000
_cell.length_c   1.000
_cell.angle_alpha   90.00
_cell.angle_beta   90.00
_cell.angle_gamma   90.00
#
_symmetry.space_group_name_H-M   'P 1'
#
loop_
_entity.id
_entity.type
_entity.pdbx_description
1 polymer ?
#
loop_
_entity_poly.entity_id
_entity_poly.type
_entity_poly.pdbx_seq_one_letter_code
_entity_poly.pdbx_strand_id
1 'polypeptide(L)'
;MLSKTLPLLLCCLVVVAQGYSFTSKEVKCHVCKATVLELEEAIAKEDANKKVDVSGFRLDAQGNSASKRVRLIKSEMFLTELMEKICEKMDDYLKATYKSNGKFTLLKMIVNGQMNPESSLVDFVQDGDLNKSLGHFCNEVLEDNDEIFLKAFQAEELGNDLDIKICSEQAKYCDEAPVQDEYDFAEKEEL
;
A
#
# COMPACT_ATOMS: atom_id res chain seq x y z
N MET A 1 56.30 4.02 -50.27
CA MET A 1 55.13 4.93 -50.28
C MET A 1 54.03 4.23 -49.48
N LEU A 2 53.74 4.74 -48.28
CA LEU A 2 52.73 4.19 -47.37
C LEU A 2 51.33 4.50 -47.89
N SER A 3 50.52 3.47 -48.15
CA SER A 3 49.05 3.62 -48.23
C SER A 3 48.46 3.00 -46.98
N LYS A 4 47.91 3.86 -46.12
CA LYS A 4 47.31 3.51 -44.83
C LYS A 4 45.91 2.92 -45.07
N THR A 5 45.74 1.63 -44.83
CA THR A 5 44.41 1.06 -44.61
C THR A 5 44.02 1.31 -43.15
N LEU A 6 43.13 2.26 -42.93
CA LEU A 6 42.51 2.52 -41.63
C LEU A 6 41.31 1.57 -41.48
N PRO A 7 41.31 0.60 -40.56
CA PRO A 7 40.10 -0.15 -40.28
C PRO A 7 39.17 0.78 -39.50
N LEU A 8 38.04 1.13 -40.10
CA LEU A 8 36.94 1.81 -39.43
C LEU A 8 36.38 0.84 -38.38
N LEU A 9 36.91 0.90 -37.17
CA LEU A 9 36.42 0.16 -36.01
C LEU A 9 35.06 0.75 -35.63
N LEU A 10 33.99 0.22 -36.24
CA LEU A 10 32.62 0.51 -35.85
C LEU A 10 32.40 -0.15 -34.47
N CYS A 11 32.76 0.57 -33.42
CA CYS A 11 32.46 0.20 -32.05
C CYS A 11 30.95 0.37 -31.88
N CYS A 12 30.16 -0.67 -32.16
CA CYS A 12 28.77 -0.74 -31.74
C CYS A 12 28.76 -0.68 -30.21
N LEU A 13 28.56 0.51 -29.66
CA LEU A 13 28.09 0.70 -28.30
C LEU A 13 26.70 0.06 -28.23
N VAL A 14 26.65 -1.23 -27.94
CA VAL A 14 25.42 -1.90 -27.54
C VAL A 14 25.12 -1.36 -26.15
N VAL A 15 24.35 -0.27 -26.10
CA VAL A 15 23.71 0.18 -24.86
C VAL A 15 22.70 -0.90 -24.52
N VAL A 16 23.09 -1.82 -23.65
CA VAL A 16 22.16 -2.80 -23.07
C VAL A 16 21.21 -2.00 -22.19
N ALA A 17 20.02 -1.69 -22.71
CA ALA A 17 18.95 -1.16 -21.89
C ALA A 17 18.63 -2.24 -20.84
N GLN A 18 19.01 -1.97 -19.59
CA GLN A 18 18.59 -2.82 -18.48
C GLN A 18 17.09 -2.63 -18.31
N GLY A 19 16.31 -3.58 -18.81
CA GLY A 19 14.90 -3.65 -18.50
C GLY A 19 14.76 -4.08 -17.04
N TYR A 20 14.23 -3.21 -16.19
CA TYR A 20 13.83 -3.60 -14.84
C TYR A 20 12.56 -4.45 -14.94
N SER A 21 12.60 -5.68 -14.41
CA SER A 21 11.42 -6.53 -14.26
C SER A 21 11.24 -6.86 -12.78
N PHE A 22 10.11 -6.45 -12.21
CA PHE A 22 9.76 -6.75 -10.82
C PHE A 22 8.82 -7.93 -10.75
N THR A 23 8.90 -8.70 -9.68
CA THR A 23 7.97 -9.82 -9.48
C THR A 23 6.59 -9.30 -9.07
N SER A 24 5.53 -10.04 -9.41
CA SER A 24 4.17 -9.71 -8.93
C SER A 24 4.12 -9.61 -7.40
N LYS A 25 4.82 -10.51 -6.67
CA LYS A 25 4.92 -10.48 -5.21
C LYS A 25 5.55 -9.18 -4.70
N GLU A 26 6.65 -8.74 -5.31
CA GLU A 26 7.35 -7.50 -4.96
C GLU A 26 6.45 -6.26 -5.17
N VAL A 27 5.74 -6.19 -6.31
CA VAL A 27 4.79 -5.10 -6.55
C VAL A 27 3.64 -5.14 -5.54
N LYS A 28 3.03 -6.32 -5.29
CA LYS A 28 1.96 -6.49 -4.28
C LYS A 28 2.42 -6.10 -2.88
N CYS A 29 3.66 -6.38 -2.49
CA CYS A 29 4.21 -5.96 -1.20
C CYS A 29 4.16 -4.43 -1.04
N HIS A 30 4.73 -3.69 -1.99
CA HIS A 30 4.73 -2.23 -1.90
C HIS A 30 3.34 -1.61 -2.07
N VAL A 31 2.48 -2.19 -2.93
CA VAL A 31 1.10 -1.74 -3.07
C VAL A 31 0.34 -1.95 -1.76
N CYS A 32 0.45 -3.11 -1.12
CA CYS A 32 -0.17 -3.38 0.17
C CYS A 32 0.23 -2.33 1.23
N LYS A 33 1.54 -2.04 1.32
CA LYS A 33 2.06 -1.03 2.25
C LYS A 33 1.51 0.38 1.97
N ALA A 34 1.50 0.78 0.70
CA ALA A 34 0.92 2.05 0.29
C ALA A 34 -0.57 2.12 0.62
N THR A 35 -1.33 1.04 0.40
CA THR A 35 -2.76 0.97 0.76
C THR A 35 -2.99 1.14 2.25
N VAL A 36 -2.20 0.46 3.10
CA VAL A 36 -2.30 0.60 4.56
C VAL A 36 -2.01 2.05 4.99
N LEU A 37 -0.94 2.66 4.46
CA LEU A 37 -0.59 4.05 4.77
C LEU A 37 -1.70 5.03 4.36
N GLU A 38 -2.25 4.89 3.16
CA GLU A 38 -3.35 5.74 2.67
C GLU A 38 -4.62 5.56 3.50
N LEU A 39 -4.91 4.34 3.97
CA LEU A 39 -6.04 4.07 4.88
C LEU A 39 -5.84 4.76 6.22
N GLU A 40 -4.66 4.63 6.83
CA GLU A 40 -4.33 5.29 8.09
C GLU A 40 -4.45 6.81 7.98
N GLU A 41 -3.87 7.40 6.92
CA GLU A 41 -3.95 8.84 6.67
C GLU A 41 -5.37 9.33 6.43
N ALA A 42 -6.18 8.59 5.66
CA ALA A 42 -7.54 8.98 5.36
C ALA A 42 -8.44 8.86 6.60
N ILE A 43 -8.30 7.80 7.39
CA ILE A 43 -9.03 7.61 8.64
C ILE A 43 -8.66 8.69 9.66
N ALA A 44 -7.38 9.07 9.76
CA ALA A 44 -6.91 10.11 10.67
C ALA A 44 -7.48 11.50 10.35
N LYS A 45 -7.96 11.73 9.11
CA LYS A 45 -8.58 12.99 8.67
C LYS A 45 -10.09 13.05 8.96
N GLU A 46 -10.72 11.92 9.32
CA GLU A 46 -12.15 11.84 9.60
C GLU A 46 -12.48 12.19 11.06
N ASP A 47 -13.74 12.58 11.32
CA ASP A 47 -14.24 12.81 12.68
C ASP A 47 -14.42 11.48 13.42
N ALA A 48 -13.55 11.22 14.41
CA ALA A 48 -13.57 10.02 15.24
C ALA A 48 -14.88 9.81 16.03
N ASN A 49 -15.66 10.88 16.27
CA ASN A 49 -16.91 10.82 17.03
C ASN A 49 -18.14 10.68 16.12
N LYS A 50 -17.99 10.84 14.81
CA LYS A 50 -19.09 10.71 13.86
C LYS A 50 -19.62 9.27 13.89
N LYS A 51 -20.92 9.12 14.15
CA LYS A 51 -21.61 7.83 14.19
C LYS A 51 -22.60 7.70 13.05
N VAL A 52 -22.73 6.49 12.53
CA VAL A 52 -23.68 6.12 11.48
C VAL A 52 -24.57 4.97 11.94
N ASP A 53 -25.79 4.92 11.41
CA ASP A 53 -26.69 3.79 11.61
C ASP A 53 -26.26 2.65 10.68
N VAL A 54 -26.06 1.46 11.24
CA VAL A 54 -25.71 0.24 10.51
C VAL A 54 -26.79 -0.82 10.62
N SER A 55 -27.95 -0.48 11.18
CA SER A 55 -29.09 -1.40 11.19
C SER A 55 -29.64 -1.55 9.79
N GLY A 56 -29.70 -2.81 9.32
CA GLY A 56 -30.49 -3.16 8.17
C GLY A 56 -31.98 -2.94 8.42
N PHE A 57 -32.80 -3.07 7.37
CA PHE A 57 -34.26 -2.90 7.40
C PHE A 57 -35.02 -3.96 8.23
N ARG A 58 -34.35 -4.70 9.14
CA ARG A 58 -34.97 -5.74 9.95
C ARG A 58 -35.78 -5.12 11.09
N LEU A 59 -37.09 -5.16 10.94
CA LEU A 59 -38.04 -4.82 11.99
C LEU A 59 -38.20 -6.00 12.95
N ASP A 60 -38.34 -5.72 14.24
CA ASP A 60 -38.79 -6.70 15.21
C ASP A 60 -40.26 -7.11 14.96
N ALA A 61 -40.76 -8.07 15.74
CA ALA A 61 -42.14 -8.55 15.62
C ALA A 61 -43.21 -7.46 15.91
N GLN A 62 -42.80 -6.31 16.46
CA GLN A 62 -43.66 -5.17 16.79
C GLN A 62 -43.55 -4.03 15.77
N GLY A 63 -42.74 -4.20 14.73
CA GLY A 63 -42.54 -3.18 13.69
C GLY A 63 -41.54 -2.09 14.08
N ASN A 64 -40.78 -2.25 15.17
CA ASN A 64 -39.72 -1.32 15.53
C ASN A 64 -38.40 -1.74 14.88
N SER A 65 -37.61 -0.76 14.44
CA SER A 65 -36.23 -0.98 14.01
C SER A 65 -35.31 -0.77 15.20
N ALA A 66 -34.54 -1.80 15.57
CA ALA A 66 -33.47 -1.65 16.55
C ALA A 66 -32.29 -0.93 15.88
N SER A 67 -32.14 0.38 16.09
CA SER A 67 -31.03 1.18 15.53
C SER A 67 -29.73 0.86 16.28
N LYS A 68 -28.76 0.30 15.55
CA LYS A 68 -27.38 0.06 16.01
C LYS A 68 -26.52 1.12 15.36
N ARG A 69 -25.91 1.96 16.19
CA ARG A 69 -24.98 3.00 15.73
C ARG A 69 -23.55 2.60 16.03
N VAL A 70 -22.67 2.77 15.05
CA VAL A 70 -21.22 2.56 15.17
C VAL A 70 -20.48 3.82 14.73
N ARG A 71 -19.20 3.96 15.10
CA ARG A 71 -18.35 5.03 14.56
C ARG A 71 -18.21 4.86 13.05
N LEU A 72 -18.28 5.95 12.28
CA LEU A 72 -18.15 5.92 10.82
C LEU A 72 -16.86 5.23 10.39
N ILE A 73 -15.73 5.62 10.98
CA ILE A 73 -14.40 5.07 10.69
C ILE A 73 -14.25 3.57 11.04
N LYS A 74 -15.26 2.97 11.67
CA LYS A 74 -15.32 1.54 12.01
C LYS A 74 -16.47 0.82 11.30
N SER A 75 -17.28 1.50 10.49
CA SER A 75 -18.32 0.82 9.72
C SER A 75 -17.69 0.14 8.51
N GLU A 76 -18.12 -1.10 8.26
CA GLU A 76 -17.69 -1.89 7.10
C GLU A 76 -17.92 -1.13 5.79
N MET A 77 -19.12 -0.54 5.63
CA MET A 77 -19.46 0.28 4.46
C MET A 77 -18.43 1.40 4.21
N PHE A 78 -18.05 2.16 5.24
CA PHE A 78 -17.08 3.23 5.08
C PHE A 78 -15.70 2.70 4.69
N LEU A 79 -15.23 1.65 5.38
CA LEU A 79 -13.92 1.07 5.12
C LEU A 79 -13.84 0.50 3.71
N THR A 80 -14.87 -0.22 3.25
CA THR A 80 -14.93 -0.78 1.90
C THR A 80 -14.94 0.31 0.83
N GLU A 81 -15.76 1.34 0.97
CA GLU A 81 -15.75 2.47 0.04
C GLU A 81 -14.41 3.23 0.03
N LEU A 82 -13.76 3.34 1.20
CA LEU A 82 -12.47 4.00 1.30
C LEU A 82 -11.37 3.18 0.62
N MET A 83 -11.39 1.86 0.81
CA MET A 83 -10.50 0.91 0.17
C MET A 83 -10.58 0.99 -1.37
N GLU A 84 -11.78 1.02 -1.94
CA GLU A 84 -11.98 1.23 -3.38
C GLU A 84 -11.39 2.56 -3.87
N LYS A 85 -11.69 3.67 -3.17
CA LYS A 85 -11.15 5.01 -3.51
C LYS A 85 -9.63 5.08 -3.42
N ILE A 86 -9.00 4.29 -2.56
CA ILE A 86 -7.53 4.26 -2.45
C ILE A 86 -6.93 3.55 -3.67
N CYS A 87 -7.53 2.46 -4.15
CA CYS A 87 -7.05 1.82 -5.37
C CYS A 87 -7.18 2.70 -6.61
N GLU A 88 -8.21 3.55 -6.69
CA GLU A 88 -8.31 4.58 -7.74
C GLU A 88 -7.15 5.60 -7.68
N LYS A 89 -6.66 5.92 -6.48
CA LYS A 89 -5.55 6.87 -6.26
C LYS A 89 -4.17 6.26 -6.47
N MET A 90 -4.06 4.96 -6.74
CA MET A 90 -2.76 4.33 -7.02
C MET A 90 -2.13 4.83 -8.32
N ASP A 91 -2.87 5.53 -9.17
CA ASP A 91 -2.34 6.25 -10.33
C ASP A 91 -1.46 7.47 -9.95
N ASP A 92 -1.55 7.96 -8.71
CA ASP A 92 -0.65 8.99 -8.17
C ASP A 92 0.74 8.44 -7.81
N TYR A 93 0.92 7.12 -7.89
CA TYR A 93 2.15 6.42 -7.59
C TYR A 93 2.86 5.97 -8.86
N LEU A 94 4.19 5.95 -8.82
CA LEU A 94 5.03 5.43 -9.89
C LEU A 94 5.94 4.34 -9.38
N LYS A 95 6.15 3.32 -10.21
CA LYS A 95 7.22 2.33 -10.00
C LYS A 95 8.57 3.03 -10.17
N ALA A 96 9.47 2.84 -9.22
CA ALA A 96 10.79 3.43 -9.26
C ALA A 96 11.84 2.50 -8.63
N THR A 97 13.11 2.79 -8.88
CA THR A 97 14.24 2.14 -8.20
C THR A 97 15.13 3.19 -7.54
N TYR A 98 15.55 2.96 -6.31
CA TYR A 98 16.50 3.87 -5.65
C TYR A 98 17.86 3.86 -6.35
N LYS A 99 18.39 5.04 -6.68
CA LYS A 99 19.72 5.20 -7.32
C LYS A 99 20.86 4.66 -6.47
N SER A 100 20.68 4.62 -5.15
CA SER A 100 21.70 4.22 -4.18
C SER A 100 21.97 2.71 -4.17
N ASN A 101 20.96 1.88 -4.44
CA ASN A 101 21.04 0.43 -4.26
C ASN A 101 20.25 -0.39 -5.29
N GLY A 102 19.55 0.27 -6.23
CA GLY A 102 18.73 -0.37 -7.26
C GLY A 102 17.46 -1.05 -6.75
N LYS A 103 17.09 -0.90 -5.48
CA LYS A 103 15.89 -1.54 -4.91
C LYS A 103 14.63 -0.88 -5.43
N PHE A 104 13.63 -1.71 -5.74
CA PHE A 104 12.29 -1.28 -6.11
C PHE A 104 11.61 -0.45 -5.01
N THR A 105 10.77 0.49 -5.42
CA THR A 105 9.87 1.25 -4.55
C THR A 105 8.68 1.78 -5.33
N LEU A 106 7.61 2.14 -4.62
CA LEU A 106 6.52 2.94 -5.16
C LEU A 106 6.68 4.37 -4.66
N LEU A 107 6.83 5.31 -5.59
CA LEU A 107 6.96 6.73 -5.28
C LEU A 107 5.64 7.45 -5.55
N LYS A 108 5.01 8.00 -4.50
CA LYS A 108 3.92 8.97 -4.66
C LYS A 108 4.46 10.24 -5.31
N MET A 109 3.88 10.67 -6.43
CA MET A 109 4.39 11.82 -7.19
C MET A 109 4.27 13.14 -6.44
N ILE A 110 3.13 13.34 -5.77
CA ILE A 110 2.79 14.58 -5.08
C ILE A 110 2.56 14.30 -3.60
N VAL A 111 3.27 15.05 -2.75
CA VAL A 111 3.12 15.03 -1.30
C VAL A 111 2.91 16.47 -0.85
N ASN A 112 1.86 16.73 -0.06
CA ASN A 112 1.50 18.07 0.43
C ASN A 112 1.38 19.13 -0.68
N GLY A 113 0.88 18.74 -1.86
CA GLY A 113 0.69 19.63 -3.01
C GLY A 113 1.98 20.00 -3.76
N GLN A 114 3.12 19.38 -3.42
CA GLN A 114 4.40 19.59 -4.08
C GLN A 114 4.96 18.27 -4.62
N MET A 115 5.89 18.35 -5.58
CA MET A 115 6.60 17.18 -6.08
C MET A 115 7.35 16.51 -4.92
N ASN A 116 7.25 15.18 -4.84
CA ASN A 116 7.91 14.41 -3.80
C ASN A 116 9.44 14.67 -3.84
N PRO A 117 10.06 15.13 -2.73
CA PRO A 117 11.49 15.44 -2.70
C PRO A 117 12.37 14.23 -2.98
N GLU A 118 11.88 13.01 -2.74
CA GLU A 118 12.59 11.77 -3.06
C GLU A 118 12.64 11.46 -4.56
N SER A 119 11.90 12.18 -5.41
CA SER A 119 11.95 12.02 -6.88
C SER A 119 13.38 12.13 -7.44
N SER A 120 14.25 12.93 -6.82
CA SER A 120 15.65 13.07 -7.22
C SER A 120 16.51 11.84 -6.89
N LEU A 121 16.09 11.02 -5.92
CA LEU A 121 16.81 9.86 -5.39
C LEU A 121 16.49 8.56 -6.13
N VAL A 122 15.50 8.57 -7.02
CA VAL A 122 15.02 7.39 -7.73
C VAL A 122 15.12 7.54 -9.23
N ASP A 123 15.18 6.40 -9.92
CA ASP A 123 14.96 6.29 -11.36
C ASP A 123 13.55 5.73 -11.59
N PHE A 124 12.73 6.46 -12.35
CA PHE A 124 11.37 6.02 -12.69
C PHE A 124 11.43 4.84 -13.66
N VAL A 125 10.68 3.79 -13.34
CA VAL A 125 10.57 2.63 -14.21
C VAL A 125 9.48 2.91 -15.22
N GLN A 126 9.87 3.00 -16.48
CA GLN A 126 8.91 3.07 -17.57
C GLN A 126 8.28 1.69 -17.72
N ASP A 127 6.96 1.60 -17.55
CA ASP A 127 6.23 0.34 -17.68
C ASP A 127 6.38 -0.20 -19.11
N GLY A 128 7.33 -1.11 -19.30
CA GLY A 128 7.42 -1.94 -20.51
C GLY A 128 6.36 -3.03 -20.54
N ASP A 129 5.72 -3.30 -19.39
CA ASP A 129 4.70 -4.31 -19.20
C ASP A 129 3.35 -3.64 -18.93
N LEU A 130 2.65 -3.31 -20.02
CA LEU A 130 1.36 -2.60 -20.05
C LEU A 130 0.20 -3.41 -19.45
N ASN A 131 0.43 -4.62 -18.94
CA ASN A 131 -0.64 -5.55 -18.63
C ASN A 131 -1.39 -5.24 -17.33
N LYS A 132 -0.77 -4.59 -16.34
CA LYS A 132 -1.37 -4.35 -15.01
C LYS A 132 -0.91 -3.03 -14.37
N SER A 133 -1.85 -2.12 -14.11
CA SER A 133 -1.61 -0.86 -13.37
C SER A 133 -1.41 -1.12 -11.87
N LEU A 134 -0.87 -0.14 -11.13
CA LEU A 134 -0.81 -0.22 -9.66
C LEU A 134 -2.20 -0.31 -9.03
N GLY A 135 -3.20 0.37 -9.59
CA GLY A 135 -4.60 0.22 -9.18
C GLY A 135 -5.12 -1.21 -9.34
N HIS A 136 -4.73 -1.91 -10.41
CA HIS A 136 -5.08 -3.33 -10.58
C HIS A 136 -4.43 -4.22 -9.51
N PHE A 137 -3.15 -4.00 -9.19
CA PHE A 137 -2.50 -4.71 -8.08
C PHE A 137 -3.16 -4.41 -6.72
N CYS A 138 -3.63 -3.17 -6.52
CA CYS A 138 -4.34 -2.78 -5.30
C CYS A 138 -5.67 -3.52 -5.16
N ASN A 139 -6.45 -3.60 -6.25
CA ASN A 139 -7.68 -4.38 -6.27
C ASN A 139 -7.41 -5.85 -5.95
N GLU A 140 -6.39 -6.47 -6.58
CA GLU A 140 -6.04 -7.86 -6.26
C GLU A 140 -5.64 -8.03 -4.78
N VAL A 141 -4.84 -7.11 -4.22
CA VAL A 141 -4.43 -7.17 -2.80
C VAL A 141 -5.64 -7.08 -1.87
N LEU A 142 -6.59 -6.19 -2.15
CA LEU A 142 -7.77 -6.03 -1.32
C LEU A 142 -8.78 -7.16 -1.50
N GLU A 143 -9.01 -7.63 -2.73
CA GLU A 143 -9.89 -8.77 -3.00
C GLU A 143 -9.39 -10.05 -2.31
N ASP A 144 -8.08 -10.28 -2.31
CA ASP A 144 -7.46 -11.45 -1.67
C ASP A 144 -7.49 -11.36 -0.12
N ASN A 145 -7.61 -10.16 0.46
CA ASN A 145 -7.36 -9.91 1.90
C ASN A 145 -8.41 -9.00 2.58
N ASP A 146 -9.60 -8.84 2.02
CA ASP A 146 -10.64 -7.91 2.50
C ASP A 146 -10.95 -8.07 3.99
N GLU A 147 -11.10 -9.32 4.45
CA GLU A 147 -11.34 -9.64 5.86
C GLU A 147 -10.18 -9.20 6.78
N ILE A 148 -8.94 -9.30 6.32
CA ILE A 148 -7.74 -8.92 7.09
C ILE A 148 -7.73 -7.40 7.29
N PHE A 149 -7.95 -6.65 6.21
CA PHE A 149 -8.04 -5.19 6.26
C PHE A 149 -9.21 -4.74 7.14
N LEU A 150 -10.42 -5.30 6.95
CA LEU A 150 -11.58 -4.95 7.76
C LEU A 150 -11.34 -5.20 9.25
N LYS A 151 -10.85 -6.39 9.64
CA LYS A 151 -10.57 -6.71 11.04
C LYS A 151 -9.54 -5.77 11.66
N ALA A 152 -8.47 -5.47 10.93
CA ALA A 152 -7.42 -4.57 11.41
C ALA A 152 -7.95 -3.15 11.64
N PHE A 153 -8.68 -2.58 10.68
CA PHE A 153 -9.17 -1.21 10.78
C PHE A 153 -10.42 -1.06 11.66
N GLN A 154 -11.16 -2.14 11.92
CA GLN A 154 -12.28 -2.15 12.87
C GLN A 154 -11.88 -2.34 14.34
N ALA A 155 -10.62 -2.68 14.61
CA ALA A 155 -10.10 -2.78 15.98
C ALA A 155 -10.39 -1.52 16.82
N GLU A 156 -10.56 -1.67 18.14
CA GLU A 156 -10.89 -0.53 19.01
C GLU A 156 -9.82 0.56 18.91
N GLU A 157 -8.56 0.15 18.92
CA GLU A 157 -7.38 0.97 18.69
C GLU A 157 -6.63 0.46 17.46
N LEU A 158 -6.11 1.38 16.64
CA LEU A 158 -5.20 1.00 15.55
C LEU A 158 -3.85 0.72 16.18
N GLY A 159 -3.37 -0.52 16.05
CA GLY A 159 -2.04 -0.87 16.52
C GLY A 159 -0.95 -0.20 15.68
N ASN A 160 0.27 -0.15 16.21
CA ASN A 160 1.43 0.23 15.41
C ASN A 160 1.75 -0.83 14.35
N ASP A 161 2.48 -0.41 13.32
CA ASP A 161 3.07 -1.30 12.30
C ASP A 161 2.01 -2.16 11.58
N LEU A 162 0.86 -1.56 11.25
CA LEU A 162 -0.22 -2.25 10.53
C LEU A 162 0.24 -2.76 9.17
N ASP A 163 1.19 -2.08 8.53
CA ASP A 163 1.75 -2.51 7.25
C ASP A 163 2.51 -3.84 7.39
N ILE A 164 3.29 -4.03 8.46
CA ILE A 164 3.97 -5.30 8.76
C ILE A 164 2.93 -6.39 9.08
N LYS A 165 1.98 -6.09 9.98
CA LYS A 165 0.94 -7.03 10.41
C LYS A 165 0.05 -7.50 9.26
N ILE A 166 -0.30 -6.60 8.34
CA ILE A 166 -1.16 -6.92 7.20
C ILE A 166 -0.33 -7.53 6.08
N CYS A 167 0.71 -6.83 5.60
CA CYS A 167 1.39 -7.16 4.35
C CYS A 167 2.44 -8.28 4.50
N SER A 168 3.09 -8.39 5.66
CA SER A 168 4.12 -9.40 5.93
C SER A 168 3.54 -10.60 6.68
N GLU A 169 2.83 -10.38 7.79
CA GLU A 169 2.38 -11.45 8.67
C GLU A 169 1.13 -12.17 8.17
N GLN A 170 0.14 -11.47 7.64
CA GLN A 170 -1.13 -12.08 7.21
C GLN A 170 -1.16 -12.36 5.71
N ALA A 171 -0.89 -11.36 4.86
CA ALA A 171 -1.00 -11.47 3.40
C ALA A 171 0.23 -12.12 2.72
N LYS A 172 1.37 -12.22 3.43
CA LYS A 172 2.61 -12.86 2.96
C LYS A 172 3.18 -12.29 1.65
N TYR A 173 2.92 -11.02 1.35
CA TYR A 173 3.53 -10.34 0.20
C TYR A 173 4.94 -9.84 0.53
N CYS A 174 5.18 -9.41 1.76
CA CYS A 174 6.45 -8.87 2.21
C CYS A 174 7.22 -9.87 3.11
N ASP A 175 8.54 -9.79 3.12
CA ASP A 175 9.43 -10.71 3.86
C ASP A 175 10.04 -10.06 5.12
N GLU A 176 9.40 -9.03 5.67
CA GLU A 176 9.87 -8.34 6.89
C GLU A 176 9.66 -9.18 8.14
N ALA A 177 10.50 -8.92 9.15
CA ALA A 177 10.39 -9.61 10.43
C ALA A 177 9.11 -9.18 11.17
N PRO A 178 8.44 -10.11 11.88
CA PRO A 178 7.28 -9.78 12.72
C PRO A 178 7.61 -8.73 13.78
N VAL A 179 6.62 -7.92 14.13
CA VAL A 179 6.75 -6.93 15.20
C VAL A 179 6.87 -7.67 16.54
N GLN A 180 7.89 -7.35 17.34
CA GLN A 180 8.00 -7.88 18.70
C GLN A 180 7.20 -6.98 19.63
N ASP A 181 6.12 -7.49 20.23
CA ASP A 181 5.42 -6.76 21.28
C ASP A 181 6.36 -6.60 22.49
N GLU A 182 6.60 -5.37 22.93
CA GLU A 182 7.32 -5.09 24.19
C GLU A 182 6.48 -5.69 25.34
N TYR A 183 6.99 -6.76 25.95
CA TYR A 183 6.41 -7.34 27.16
C TYR A 183 6.59 -6.34 28.31
N ASP A 184 5.50 -5.68 28.72
CA ASP A 184 5.50 -4.81 29.88
C ASP A 184 5.63 -5.64 31.17
N PHE A 185 6.82 -5.63 31.77
CA PHE A 185 7.13 -6.39 33.00
C PHE A 185 6.56 -5.75 34.28
N ALA A 186 5.83 -4.64 34.17
CA ALA A 186 5.45 -3.81 35.32
C ALA A 186 4.10 -4.20 35.96
N GLU A 187 3.88 -5.45 36.38
CA GLU A 187 2.76 -5.75 37.32
C GLU A 187 2.83 -7.08 38.09
N LYS A 188 4.01 -7.50 38.57
CA LYS A 188 4.12 -8.66 39.48
C LYS A 188 5.10 -8.47 40.65
N GLU A 189 4.98 -7.37 41.38
CA GLU A 189 5.53 -7.27 42.75
C GLU A 189 4.46 -6.85 43.76
N GLU A 190 3.37 -7.63 43.89
CA GLU A 190 2.61 -7.69 45.15
C GLU A 190 2.02 -9.11 45.34
N LEU A 191 2.76 -9.99 46.02
CA LEU A 191 2.20 -10.98 46.96
C LEU A 191 3.26 -11.50 47.95
#